data_AF-A0A4S2R684-F1
#
_entry.id   AF-A0A4S2R684-F1
#
_cell.length_a   1.000
_cell.length_b   1.000
_cell.length_c   1.000
_cell.angle_alpha   90.00
_cell.angle_beta   90.00
_cell.angle_gamma   90.00
#
_symmetry.space_group_name_H-M   'P 1'
#
loop_
_entity.id
_entity.type
_entity.pdbx_description
1 polymer ?
#
loop_
_entity_poly.entity_id
_entity_poly.type
_entity_poly.pdbx_seq_one_letter_code
_entity_poly.pdbx_strand_id
1 'polypeptide(L)' 'MREAERSAVQTAGQPRLHLRKIDLADRVLVINPGGYVGVSTSREIAYARAADKPVSFTDPV' A
#
# COMPACT_ATOMS: atom_id res chain seq x y z
N MET A 1 -26.25 15.35 3.09
CA MET A 1 -25.03 15.49 3.91
C MET A 1 -25.20 14.65 5.16
N ARG A 2 -24.73 13.40 5.16
CA ARG A 2 -24.56 12.57 6.35
C ARG A 2 -23.19 11.93 6.23
N GLU A 3 -22.22 12.68 6.72
CA GLU A 3 -20.86 12.18 6.96
C GLU A 3 -20.87 11.24 8.15
N ALA A 4 -19.83 10.39 8.18
CA ALA A 4 -19.31 9.70 9.35
C ALA A 4 -20.19 8.60 9.97
N GLU A 5 -20.09 7.38 9.40
CA GLU A 5 -19.83 6.19 10.22
C GLU A 5 -19.61 4.96 9.30
N ARG A 6 -18.35 4.64 9.05
CA ARG A 6 -17.95 3.24 8.99
C ARG A 6 -16.50 3.16 9.48
N SER A 7 -16.43 3.02 10.79
CA SER A 7 -15.23 2.93 11.60
C SER A 7 -14.32 1.80 11.12
N ALA A 8 -13.03 2.07 11.26
CA ALA A 8 -11.91 1.22 10.92
C ALA A 8 -12.05 -0.20 11.49
N VAL A 9 -12.30 -1.17 10.61
CA VAL A 9 -11.81 -2.54 10.85
C VAL A 9 -10.41 -2.60 10.24
N GLN A 10 -9.43 -2.07 10.97
CA GLN A 10 -8.03 -2.38 10.72
C GLN A 10 -7.70 -3.69 11.47
N THR A 11 -7.85 -4.81 10.79
CA THR A 11 -7.46 -6.13 11.30
C THR A 11 -5.95 -6.13 11.59
N ALA A 12 -5.59 -6.17 12.87
CA ALA A 12 -4.25 -5.96 13.42
C ALA A 12 -3.15 -6.97 12.98
N GLY A 13 -3.45 -7.90 12.07
CA GLY A 13 -2.51 -8.94 11.60
C GLY A 13 -1.95 -8.74 10.18
N GLN A 14 -2.55 -7.88 9.35
CA GLN A 14 -2.18 -7.77 7.93
C GLN A 14 -0.92 -6.92 7.67
N PRO A 15 -0.72 -5.72 8.27
CA PRO A 15 0.36 -4.82 7.86
C PRO A 15 1.75 -5.42 7.96
N ARG A 16 2.03 -6.14 9.06
CA ARG A 16 3.36 -6.74 9.30
C ARG A 16 3.74 -7.78 8.24
N LEU A 17 2.76 -8.51 7.70
CA LEU A 17 3.02 -9.49 6.65
C LEU A 17 3.33 -8.82 5.31
N HIS A 18 2.64 -7.72 4.98
CA HIS A 18 2.96 -6.94 3.78
C HIS A 18 4.37 -6.36 3.85
N LEU A 19 4.77 -5.79 4.99
CA LEU A 19 6.14 -5.26 5.14
C LEU A 19 7.20 -6.35 5.01
N ARG A 20 7.01 -7.51 5.64
CA ARG A 20 7.94 -8.65 5.47
C ARG A 20 8.05 -9.14 4.03
N LYS A 21 6.93 -9.15 3.29
CA LYS A 21 6.96 -9.48 1.85
C LYS A 21 7.76 -8.45 1.07
N ILE A 22 7.59 -7.17 1.40
CA ILE A 22 8.37 -6.10 0.80
C ILE A 22 9.84 -6.30 1.09
N ASP A 23 10.25 -6.56 2.35
CA ASP A 23 11.65 -6.81 2.74
C ASP A 23 12.34 -7.90 1.90
N LEU A 24 11.61 -8.96 1.55
CA LEU A 24 12.14 -10.07 0.75
C LEU A 24 12.09 -9.84 -0.77
N ALA A 25 11.33 -8.86 -1.25
CA ALA A 25 11.14 -8.63 -2.67
C ALA A 25 12.25 -7.78 -3.30
N ASP A 26 12.64 -8.08 -4.54
CA ASP A 26 13.56 -7.25 -5.33
C ASP A 26 12.91 -5.93 -5.80
N ARG A 27 11.58 -5.91 -5.91
CA ARG A 27 10.79 -4.74 -6.35
C ARG A 27 9.32 -4.84 -5.92
N VAL A 28 8.61 -3.71 -6.02
CA VAL A 28 7.18 -3.62 -5.77
C VAL A 28 6.46 -3.11 -7.03
N LEU A 29 5.45 -3.86 -7.49
CA LEU A 29 4.50 -3.41 -8.52
C LEU A 29 3.15 -3.10 -7.86
N VAL A 30 2.70 -1.86 -7.98
CA VAL A 30 1.40 -1.42 -7.49
C VAL A 30 0.37 -1.60 -8.60
N ILE A 31 -0.70 -2.32 -8.29
CA ILE A 31 -1.85 -2.48 -9.18
C ILE A 31 -2.87 -1.40 -8.82
N ASN A 32 -2.99 -0.37 -9.66
CA ASN A 32 -3.77 0.84 -9.39
C ASN A 32 -4.68 1.20 -10.59
N PRO A 33 -5.66 0.36 -10.95
CA PRO A 33 -6.56 0.65 -12.08
C PRO A 33 -7.26 2.02 -11.89
N GLY A 34 -7.18 2.87 -12.91
CA GLY A 34 -7.70 4.24 -12.88
C GLY A 34 -6.88 5.20 -12.01
N GLY A 35 -5.66 4.84 -11.62
CA GLY A 35 -4.75 5.67 -10.83
C GLY A 35 -5.02 5.67 -9.32
N TYR A 36 -6.02 4.94 -8.83
CA TYR A 36 -6.39 4.98 -7.40
C TYR A 36 -5.36 4.24 -6.52
N VAL A 37 -4.87 4.94 -5.48
CA VAL A 37 -4.01 4.38 -4.44
C VAL A 37 -4.61 4.67 -3.07
N GLY A 38 -4.96 3.61 -2.34
CA GLY A 38 -5.53 3.70 -0.99
C GLY A 38 -4.48 3.92 0.11
N VAL A 39 -4.93 4.37 1.29
CA VAL A 39 -4.05 4.72 2.43
C VAL A 39 -3.14 3.57 2.88
N SER A 40 -3.61 2.31 2.88
CA SER A 40 -2.77 1.15 3.23
C SER A 40 -1.66 0.94 2.19
N THR A 41 -2.02 0.97 0.91
CA THR A 41 -1.08 0.86 -0.20
C THR A 41 -0.06 2.00 -0.19
N SER A 42 -0.48 3.23 0.11
CA SER A 42 0.43 4.37 0.25
C SER A 42 1.48 4.16 1.36
N ARG A 43 1.10 3.55 2.49
CA ARG A 43 2.05 3.20 3.56
C ARG A 43 3.04 2.13 3.12
N GLU A 44 2.57 1.12 2.39
CA GLU A 44 3.43 0.07 1.83
C GLU A 44 4.40 0.63 0.78
N ILE A 45 3.95 1.53 -0.10
CA ILE A 45 4.80 2.23 -1.08
C ILE A 45 5.88 3.06 -0.36
N ALA A 46 5.49 3.82 0.67
CA ALA A 46 6.43 4.62 1.45
C ALA A 46 7.49 3.73 2.13
N TYR A 47 7.09 2.59 2.67
CA TYR A 47 8.01 1.61 3.24
C TYR A 47 8.97 1.02 2.21
N ALA A 48 8.46 0.60 1.04
CA ALA A 48 9.30 0.06 -0.04
C ALA A 48 10.34 1.08 -0.52
N ARG A 49 9.95 2.35 -0.68
CA ARG A 49 10.87 3.43 -1.04
C ARG A 49 11.92 3.69 0.03
N ALA A 50 11.53 3.65 1.30
CA ALA A 50 12.47 3.79 2.42
C ALA A 50 13.47 2.63 2.50
N ALA A 51 13.08 1.43 2.06
CA ALA A 51 13.94 0.26 1.92
C ALA A 51 14.73 0.20 0.60
N ASP A 52 14.75 1.31 -0.16
CA ASP A 52 15.42 1.45 -1.46
C ASP A 52 14.99 0.42 -2.52
N LYS A 53 13.74 -0.05 -2.44
CA LYS A 53 13.17 -0.99 -3.40
C LYS A 53 12.50 -0.24 -4.55
N PRO A 54 12.81 -0.58 -5.82
CA PRO A 54 12.14 0.01 -6.97
C PRO A 54 10.61 -0.21 -6.91
N VAL A 55 9.85 0.86 -7.12
CA VAL A 55 8.38 0.84 -7.17
C VAL A 55 7.89 1.27 -8.55
N SER A 56 7.05 0.46 -9.17
CA SER A 56 6.36 0.77 -10.43
C SER A 56 4.84 0.65 -10.28
N PHE A 57 4.09 1.25 -11.19
CA PHE A 57 2.63 1.31 -11.18
C PHE A 57 2.06 0.79 -12.50
N THR A 58 0.86 0.21 -12.48
CA THR A 58 0.19 -0.22 -13.72
C THR A 58 -0.41 0.95 -14.48
N ASP A 59 -0.86 1.97 -13.75
CA ASP A 59 -1.50 3.16 -14.31
C ASP A 59 -0.77 4.40 -13.79
N PRO A 60 -0.83 5.54 -14.52
CA PRO A 60 -0.31 6.81 -14.05
C PRO A 60 -0.88 7.18 -12.66
N VAL A 61 0.00 7.71 -11.81
CA VAL A 61 -0.30 8.13 -10.43
C VAL A 61 -0.37 9.64 -10.35
#